data_AF-A0A5C5VF92-F1
#
_entry.id   AF-A0A5C5VF92-F1
#
_cell.length_a   1.000
_cell.length_b   1.000
_cell.length_c   1.000
_cell.angle_alpha   90.00
_cell.angle_beta   90.00
_cell.angle_gamma   90.00
#
_symmetry.space_group_name_H-M   'P 1'
#
loop_
_entity.id
_entity.type
_entity.pdbx_description
1 polymer ?
#
loop_
_entity_poly.entity_id
_entity_poly.type
_entity_poly.pdbx_seq_one_letter_code
_entity_poly.pdbx_strand_id
1 'polypeptide(L)'
;MTNDTLQAFEALGAEAAIETRGNRFEIDVREISGAEGFALTYPWSDVITTEVMDIKPRLRHLVLDVTGWRLPISGRYLCGHDEQHWFVASLPFNRRTATVRGAMEALKPDIVRREQRRKGVKHRRHRRRTAAYVRQGEWFFLPRPSMHVGDLAERNGQLVREGGKPHRVEWVYRPAGRDETFVRGAVSHPDHETIRLQAWHRVVLNNESTPSAEAQPFTRMAYLD
;
A
#
# COMPACT_ATOMS: atom_id res chain seq x y z
N MET A 1 -8.52 26.04 3.28
CA MET A 1 -7.70 24.96 2.69
C MET A 1 -8.00 23.58 3.28
N THR A 2 -8.36 23.45 4.56
CA THR A 2 -8.78 22.16 5.16
C THR A 2 -10.09 21.59 4.60
N ASN A 3 -11.02 22.45 4.20
CA ASN A 3 -12.34 22.04 3.67
C ASN A 3 -12.23 21.19 2.39
N ASP A 4 -11.37 21.58 1.45
CA ASP A 4 -11.20 20.86 0.17
C ASP A 4 -10.64 19.45 0.37
N THR A 5 -9.79 19.26 1.37
CA THR A 5 -9.25 17.93 1.72
C THR A 5 -10.34 17.02 2.30
N LEU A 6 -11.17 17.53 3.22
CA LEU A 6 -12.29 16.77 3.78
C LEU A 6 -13.31 16.40 2.71
N GLN A 7 -13.72 17.34 1.85
CA GLN A 7 -14.62 17.09 0.73
C GLN A 7 -14.09 16.02 -0.24
N ALA A 8 -12.77 15.96 -0.44
CA ALA A 8 -12.17 14.93 -1.27
C ALA A 8 -12.29 13.53 -0.65
N PHE A 9 -12.15 13.38 0.67
CA PHE A 9 -12.38 12.10 1.35
C PHE A 9 -13.85 11.70 1.31
N GLU A 10 -14.76 12.66 1.55
CA GLU A 10 -16.21 12.44 1.40
C GLU A 10 -16.57 11.99 -0.02
N ALA A 11 -15.92 12.53 -1.05
CA ALA A 11 -16.11 12.11 -2.43
C ALA A 11 -15.64 10.66 -2.71
N LEU A 12 -14.80 10.06 -1.85
CA LEU A 12 -14.50 8.62 -1.89
C LEU A 12 -15.57 7.77 -1.16
N GLY A 13 -16.47 8.41 -0.43
CA GLY A 13 -17.37 7.81 0.55
C GLY A 13 -16.69 7.52 1.89
N ALA A 14 -15.60 8.22 2.23
CA ALA A 14 -14.91 8.10 3.51
C ALA A 14 -15.26 9.25 4.43
N GLU A 15 -15.45 8.96 5.72
CA GLU A 15 -15.38 10.01 6.74
C GLU A 15 -13.92 10.42 6.96
N ALA A 16 -13.68 11.70 7.19
CA ALA A 16 -12.37 12.20 7.56
C ALA A 16 -12.49 13.23 8.69
N ALA A 17 -11.60 13.14 9.67
CA ALA A 17 -11.53 14.06 10.79
C ALA A 17 -10.15 14.72 10.84
N ILE A 18 -10.13 16.00 11.22
CA ILE A 18 -8.91 16.75 11.45
C ILE A 18 -8.81 17.04 12.94
N GLU A 19 -7.66 16.72 13.52
CA GLU A 19 -7.30 17.14 14.86
C GLU A 19 -5.97 17.90 14.85
N THR A 20 -5.77 18.79 15.82
CA THR A 20 -4.47 19.42 16.05
C THR A 20 -3.88 18.84 17.32
N ARG A 21 -2.74 18.14 17.19
CA ARG A 21 -2.08 17.45 18.29
C ARG A 21 -0.61 17.19 17.96
N GLY A 22 0.24 17.21 18.98
CA GLY A 22 1.65 16.81 18.86
C GLY A 22 2.49 17.80 18.04
N ASN A 23 3.60 17.29 17.52
CA ASN A 23 4.66 18.07 16.86
C ASN A 23 4.98 17.60 15.43
N ARG A 24 4.22 16.65 14.89
CA ARG A 24 4.36 16.17 13.51
C ARG A 24 3.00 16.00 12.85
N PHE A 25 3.00 16.04 11.52
CA PHE A 25 1.85 15.63 10.74
C PHE A 25 1.72 14.11 10.74
N GLU A 26 0.52 13.60 11.03
CA GLU A 26 0.18 12.18 10.91
C GLU A 26 -1.09 12.03 10.08
N ILE A 27 -1.15 10.97 9.28
CA ILE A 27 -2.36 10.56 8.59
C ILE A 27 -2.50 9.04 8.76
N ASP A 28 -3.66 8.61 9.24
CA ASP A 28 -3.92 7.22 9.57
C ASP A 28 -5.38 6.86 9.34
N VAL A 29 -5.69 5.57 9.36
CA VAL A 29 -7.07 5.05 9.36
C VAL A 29 -7.46 4.73 10.80
N ARG A 30 -8.56 5.31 11.27
CA ARG A 30 -9.09 5.10 12.63
C ARG A 30 -10.59 4.84 12.57
N GLU A 31 -11.13 4.31 13.67
CA GLU A 31 -12.58 4.27 13.85
C GLU A 31 -13.09 5.69 14.15
N ILE A 32 -13.98 6.19 13.30
CA ILE A 32 -14.64 7.47 13.40
C ILE A 32 -16.14 7.19 13.29
N SER A 33 -16.93 7.58 14.30
CA SER A 33 -18.38 7.41 14.30
C SER A 33 -18.86 5.97 14.08
N GLY A 34 -18.07 4.97 14.49
CA GLY A 34 -18.40 3.54 14.35
C GLY A 34 -18.06 2.91 12.99
N ALA A 35 -17.33 3.62 12.13
CA ALA A 35 -16.80 3.11 10.86
C ALA A 35 -15.33 3.50 10.68
N GLU A 36 -14.60 2.83 9.79
CA GLU A 36 -13.25 3.28 9.43
C GLU A 36 -13.31 4.61 8.65
N GLY A 37 -12.46 5.55 9.03
CA GLY A 37 -12.27 6.84 8.37
C GLY A 37 -10.84 7.34 8.47
N PHE A 38 -10.54 8.45 7.81
CA PHE A 38 -9.20 9.03 7.78
C PHE A 38 -9.02 10.07 8.88
N ALA A 39 -8.04 9.88 9.75
CA ALA A 39 -7.66 10.85 10.77
C ALA A 39 -6.40 11.60 10.33
N LEU A 40 -6.50 12.92 10.16
CA LEU A 40 -5.38 13.80 9.86
C LEU A 40 -5.03 14.61 11.11
N THR A 41 -3.84 14.38 11.64
CA THR A 41 -3.31 15.09 12.81
C THR A 41 -2.32 16.14 12.38
N TYR A 42 -2.63 17.40 12.66
CA TYR A 42 -1.76 18.55 12.36
C TYR A 42 -0.96 18.95 13.60
N PRO A 43 0.33 19.31 13.46
CA PRO A 43 1.14 19.76 14.57
C PRO A 43 0.76 21.18 15.02
N TRP A 44 1.00 21.52 16.28
CA TRP A 44 0.84 22.89 16.78
C TRP A 44 1.93 23.85 16.28
N SER A 45 3.10 23.31 15.96
CA SER A 45 4.34 24.06 15.74
C SER A 45 4.62 24.46 14.29
N ASP A 46 3.79 24.00 13.34
CA ASP A 46 4.01 24.24 11.92
C ASP A 46 2.71 24.47 11.15
N VAL A 47 2.81 25.24 10.07
CA VAL A 47 1.73 25.40 9.11
C VAL A 47 1.90 24.33 8.04
N ILE A 48 1.08 23.27 8.16
CA ILE A 48 1.05 22.19 7.17
C ILE A 48 -0.03 22.50 6.13
N THR A 49 0.36 22.44 4.85
CA THR A 49 -0.54 22.50 3.72
C THR A 49 -0.76 21.10 3.17
N THR A 50 -2.03 20.74 2.97
CA THR A 50 -2.43 19.50 2.31
C THR A 50 -3.11 19.80 0.99
N GLU A 51 -2.70 19.11 -0.07
CA GLU A 51 -3.23 19.30 -1.43
C GLU A 51 -3.64 17.95 -2.03
N VAL A 52 -4.86 17.88 -2.58
CA VAL A 52 -5.36 16.67 -3.26
C VAL A 52 -4.93 16.73 -4.73
N MET A 53 -3.95 15.91 -5.08
CA MET A 53 -3.30 15.93 -6.40
C MET A 53 -4.12 15.23 -7.50
N ASP A 54 -4.80 14.14 -7.14
CA ASP A 54 -5.68 13.39 -8.04
C ASP A 54 -6.69 12.61 -7.19
N ILE A 55 -7.94 12.58 -7.64
CA ILE A 55 -9.02 11.84 -7.00
C ILE A 55 -9.72 10.95 -8.03
N LYS A 56 -10.06 9.73 -7.61
CA LYS A 56 -10.78 8.74 -8.42
C LYS A 56 -11.91 8.13 -7.59
N PRO A 57 -13.08 8.79 -7.48
CA PRO A 57 -14.20 8.33 -6.66
C PRO A 57 -14.64 6.90 -6.97
N ARG A 58 -14.73 6.55 -8.26
CA ARG A 58 -15.11 5.18 -8.71
C ARG A 58 -14.10 4.10 -8.30
N LEU A 59 -12.84 4.49 -8.09
CA LEU A 59 -11.83 3.59 -7.53
C LEU A 59 -11.78 3.68 -6.00
N ARG A 60 -12.37 4.72 -5.39
CA ARG A 60 -12.26 5.09 -3.97
C ARG A 60 -10.80 5.32 -3.56
N HIS A 61 -10.08 6.13 -4.34
CA HIS A 61 -8.68 6.48 -4.07
C HIS A 61 -8.42 7.96 -4.36
N LEU A 62 -7.52 8.56 -3.58
CA LEU A 62 -6.95 9.88 -3.83
C LEU A 62 -5.45 9.90 -3.53
N VAL A 63 -4.75 10.87 -4.11
CA VAL A 63 -3.36 11.20 -3.79
C VAL A 63 -3.32 12.51 -3.04
N LEU A 64 -2.75 12.50 -1.84
CA LEU A 64 -2.61 13.66 -0.96
C LEU A 64 -1.13 14.06 -0.90
N ASP A 65 -0.81 15.29 -1.27
CA ASP A 65 0.50 15.91 -1.01
C ASP A 65 0.45 16.68 0.30
N VAL A 66 1.54 16.63 1.06
CA VAL A 66 1.65 17.26 2.37
C VAL A 66 2.97 18.01 2.41
N THR A 67 2.91 19.31 2.71
CA THR A 67 4.07 20.18 2.80
C THR A 67 4.02 21.02 4.07
N GLY A 68 5.14 21.13 4.78
CA GLY A 68 5.32 22.02 5.93
C GLY A 68 6.13 23.26 5.57
N TRP A 69 5.85 24.38 6.26
CA TRP A 69 6.58 25.63 6.03
C TRP A 69 7.86 25.73 6.87
N ARG A 70 7.77 25.48 8.18
CA ARG A 70 8.89 25.65 9.13
C ARG A 70 9.68 24.36 9.32
N LEU A 71 9.00 23.21 9.30
CA LEU A 71 9.63 21.91 9.26
C LEU A 71 9.62 21.46 7.81
N PRO A 72 10.75 20.99 7.23
CA PRO A 72 10.81 20.51 5.85
C PRO A 72 10.15 19.12 5.73
N ILE A 73 8.88 19.04 6.13
CA ILE A 73 7.99 17.90 5.96
C ILE A 73 7.49 17.97 4.51
N SER A 74 7.86 16.96 3.71
CA SER A 74 7.30 16.77 2.38
C SER A 74 6.97 15.30 2.20
N GLY A 75 5.68 14.98 2.19
CA GLY A 75 5.17 13.62 2.05
C GLY A 75 4.11 13.58 0.96
N ARG A 76 3.98 12.41 0.31
CA ARG A 76 2.86 12.16 -0.60
C ARG A 76 2.27 10.81 -0.28
N TYR A 77 0.95 10.75 -0.17
CA TYR A 77 0.24 9.57 0.30
C TYR A 77 -0.80 9.13 -0.73
N LEU A 78 -0.90 7.83 -0.95
CA LEU A 78 -2.08 7.23 -1.54
C LEU A 78 -3.04 6.88 -0.41
N CYS A 79 -4.22 7.49 -0.43
CA CYS A 79 -5.31 7.12 0.45
C CYS A 79 -6.34 6.36 -0.39
N GLY A 80 -6.86 5.23 0.11
CA GLY A 80 -7.83 4.47 -0.67
C GLY A 80 -8.56 3.39 0.10
N HIS A 81 -9.51 2.75 -0.57
CA HIS A 81 -10.24 1.61 -0.05
C HIS A 81 -9.85 0.33 -0.78
N ASP A 82 -9.57 -0.73 -0.04
CA ASP A 82 -9.17 -2.03 -0.54
C ASP A 82 -10.05 -3.14 0.06
N GLU A 83 -10.82 -3.85 -0.79
CA GLU A 83 -11.84 -4.86 -0.39
C GLU A 83 -12.82 -4.35 0.67
N GLN A 84 -12.42 -4.43 1.94
CA GLN A 84 -13.22 -4.12 3.12
C GLN A 84 -12.69 -2.93 3.92
N HIS A 85 -11.43 -2.50 3.71
CA HIS A 85 -10.75 -1.56 4.59
C HIS A 85 -10.24 -0.32 3.88
N TRP A 86 -10.24 0.81 4.58
CA TRP A 86 -9.46 1.96 4.17
C TRP A 86 -7.97 1.74 4.45
N PHE A 87 -7.11 2.42 3.69
CA PHE A 87 -5.67 2.41 3.92
C PHE A 87 -5.04 3.74 3.53
N VAL A 88 -3.88 4.00 4.13
CA VAL A 88 -2.97 5.10 3.78
C VAL A 88 -1.60 4.51 3.52
N ALA A 89 -0.96 4.93 2.43
CA ALA A 89 0.37 4.48 2.04
C ALA A 89 1.23 5.66 1.58
N SER A 90 2.39 5.87 2.20
CA SER A 90 3.34 6.88 1.70
C SER A 90 3.97 6.43 0.39
N LEU A 91 4.13 7.37 -0.53
CA LEU A 91 4.81 7.15 -1.80
C LEU A 91 6.33 7.33 -1.62
N PRO A 92 7.15 6.39 -2.13
CA PRO A 92 8.59 6.53 -2.10
C PRO A 92 9.03 7.84 -2.76
N PHE A 93 9.98 8.56 -2.14
CA PHE A 93 10.45 9.87 -2.60
C PHE A 93 10.84 9.88 -4.08
N ASN A 94 11.57 8.85 -4.53
CA ASN A 94 12.06 8.67 -5.90
C ASN A 94 10.98 8.23 -6.91
N ARG A 95 9.74 7.97 -6.46
CA ARG A 95 8.61 7.52 -7.29
C ARG A 95 7.35 8.33 -7.02
N ARG A 96 7.47 9.49 -6.38
CA ARG A 96 6.34 10.40 -6.15
C ARG A 96 5.72 10.79 -7.49
N THR A 97 4.39 10.79 -7.50
CA THR A 97 3.58 11.05 -8.69
C THR A 97 2.27 11.69 -8.26
N ALA A 98 1.70 12.55 -9.08
CA ALA A 98 0.46 13.24 -8.76
C ALA A 98 -0.79 12.37 -9.00
N THR A 99 -0.65 11.25 -9.71
CA THR A 99 -1.82 10.47 -10.18
C THR A 99 -2.08 9.24 -9.31
N VAL A 100 -3.35 8.91 -9.08
CA VAL A 100 -3.76 7.69 -8.36
C VAL A 100 -3.16 6.44 -9.02
N ARG A 101 -3.18 6.38 -10.36
CA ARG A 101 -2.65 5.23 -11.10
C ARG A 101 -1.14 5.11 -10.99
N GLY A 102 -0.43 6.23 -10.99
CA GLY A 102 1.01 6.27 -10.75
C GLY A 102 1.32 5.82 -9.33
N ALA A 103 0.57 6.29 -8.34
CA ALA A 103 0.75 5.96 -6.93
C ALA A 103 0.58 4.45 -6.68
N MET A 104 -0.49 3.85 -7.20
CA MET A 104 -0.71 2.39 -7.18
C MET A 104 0.44 1.60 -7.85
N GLU A 105 1.10 2.16 -8.84
CA GLU A 105 2.25 1.54 -9.51
C GLU A 105 3.56 1.73 -8.72
N ALA A 106 3.72 2.88 -8.04
CA ALA A 106 4.89 3.22 -7.24
C ALA A 106 5.03 2.32 -6.00
N LEU A 107 3.89 1.94 -5.40
CA LEU A 107 3.82 1.05 -4.23
C LEU A 107 4.11 -0.43 -4.55
N LYS A 108 4.20 -0.80 -5.83
CA LYS A 108 4.55 -2.17 -6.21
C LYS A 108 6.05 -2.42 -6.03
N PRO A 109 6.43 -3.57 -5.43
CA PRO A 109 7.80 -4.05 -5.41
C PRO A 109 8.40 -4.17 -6.80
N ASP A 110 9.71 -3.98 -6.90
CA ASP A 110 10.40 -3.99 -8.20
C ASP A 110 10.29 -5.34 -8.91
N ILE A 111 10.25 -6.44 -8.15
CA ILE A 111 10.00 -7.77 -8.71
C ILE A 111 8.61 -7.87 -9.36
N VAL A 112 7.57 -7.30 -8.75
CA VAL A 112 6.20 -7.26 -9.31
C VAL A 112 6.20 -6.47 -10.61
N ARG A 113 6.81 -5.28 -10.61
CA ARG A 113 6.88 -4.40 -11.80
C ARG A 113 7.68 -5.06 -12.92
N ARG A 114 8.77 -5.74 -12.60
CA ARG A 114 9.58 -6.51 -13.57
C ARG A 114 8.77 -7.64 -14.19
N GLU A 115 8.01 -8.40 -13.39
CA GLU A 115 7.10 -9.43 -13.91
C GLU A 115 6.01 -8.83 -14.80
N GLN A 116 5.43 -7.68 -14.43
CA GLN A 116 4.45 -6.98 -15.28
C GLN A 116 5.03 -6.61 -16.64
N ARG A 117 6.27 -6.08 -16.67
CA ARG A 117 6.98 -5.77 -17.92
C ARG A 117 7.26 -7.04 -18.73
N ARG A 118 7.81 -8.08 -18.10
CA ARG A 118 8.12 -9.37 -18.73
C ARG A 118 6.89 -10.03 -19.35
N LYS A 119 5.74 -9.93 -18.69
CA LYS A 119 4.45 -10.48 -19.17
C LYS A 119 3.68 -9.52 -20.09
N GLY A 120 4.23 -8.34 -20.40
CA GLY A 120 3.60 -7.38 -21.31
C GLY A 120 2.28 -6.80 -20.78
N VAL A 121 2.10 -6.69 -19.46
CA VAL A 121 0.86 -6.16 -18.86
C VAL A 121 0.79 -4.65 -19.12
N LYS A 122 0.11 -4.24 -20.20
CA LYS A 122 -0.01 -2.84 -20.62
C LYS A 122 -1.18 -2.12 -19.95
N HIS A 123 -2.36 -2.74 -19.92
CA HIS A 123 -3.60 -2.15 -19.42
C HIS A 123 -4.01 -2.73 -18.07
N ARG A 124 -4.83 -1.99 -17.32
CA ARG A 124 -5.45 -2.48 -16.07
C ARG A 124 -4.42 -3.00 -15.06
N ARG A 125 -3.23 -2.40 -15.04
CA ARG A 125 -2.07 -2.80 -14.22
C ARG A 125 -2.32 -2.79 -12.72
N HIS A 126 -3.34 -2.07 -12.26
CA HIS A 126 -3.74 -1.95 -10.84
C HIS A 126 -4.79 -2.99 -10.43
N ARG A 127 -5.28 -3.83 -11.34
CA ARG A 127 -6.21 -4.90 -10.96
C ARG A 127 -5.52 -5.89 -10.04
N ARG A 128 -6.32 -6.51 -9.17
CA ARG A 128 -5.88 -7.58 -8.28
C ARG A 128 -5.39 -8.81 -9.04
N ARG A 129 -6.00 -9.13 -10.17
CA ARG A 129 -5.61 -10.26 -11.01
C ARG A 129 -5.11 -9.77 -12.36
N THR A 130 -3.88 -10.12 -12.67
CA THR A 130 -3.20 -9.86 -13.94
C THR A 130 -2.43 -11.11 -14.39
N ALA A 131 -1.92 -11.11 -15.62
CA ALA A 131 -1.03 -12.19 -16.08
C ALA A 131 0.30 -12.27 -15.31
N ALA A 132 0.67 -11.22 -14.57
CA ALA A 132 1.92 -11.12 -13.83
C ALA A 132 1.77 -11.45 -12.34
N TYR A 133 0.58 -11.27 -11.77
CA TYR A 133 0.32 -11.54 -10.35
C TYR A 133 -1.17 -11.67 -10.03
N VAL A 134 -1.44 -12.29 -8.89
CA VAL A 134 -2.66 -12.10 -8.09
C VAL A 134 -2.31 -11.27 -6.85
N ARG A 135 -3.19 -10.39 -6.38
CA ARG A 135 -3.02 -9.58 -5.16
C ARG A 135 -4.19 -9.79 -4.20
N GLN A 136 -3.90 -9.94 -2.91
CA GLN A 136 -4.85 -9.98 -1.81
C GLN A 136 -4.24 -9.22 -0.63
N GLY A 137 -4.90 -8.16 -0.17
CA GLY A 137 -4.30 -7.20 0.77
C GLY A 137 -2.93 -6.70 0.29
N GLU A 138 -1.92 -6.82 1.14
CA GLU A 138 -0.53 -6.43 0.86
C GLU A 138 0.26 -7.48 0.08
N TRP A 139 -0.30 -8.68 -0.12
CA TRP A 139 0.41 -9.79 -0.72
C TRP A 139 0.24 -9.83 -2.24
N PHE A 140 1.36 -9.94 -2.93
CA PHE A 140 1.44 -10.27 -4.35
C PHE A 140 1.88 -11.73 -4.51
N PHE A 141 1.18 -12.44 -5.39
CA PHE A 141 1.41 -13.83 -5.76
C PHE A 141 1.82 -13.87 -7.23
N LEU A 142 3.09 -14.16 -7.52
CA LEU A 142 3.66 -14.14 -8.87
C LEU A 142 3.71 -15.58 -9.41
N PRO A 143 3.04 -15.91 -10.53
CA PRO A 143 2.92 -17.28 -11.01
C PRO A 143 4.26 -17.90 -11.40
N ARG A 144 4.44 -19.16 -11.02
CA ARG A 144 5.58 -20.05 -11.31
C ARG A 144 5.04 -21.40 -11.84
N PRO A 145 4.41 -21.41 -13.03
CA PRO A 145 3.70 -22.59 -13.54
C PRO A 145 4.60 -23.81 -13.79
N SER A 146 5.89 -23.60 -14.05
CA SER A 146 6.85 -24.68 -14.28
C SER A 146 7.54 -25.20 -13.00
N MET A 147 7.19 -24.65 -11.83
CA MET A 147 7.79 -25.04 -10.57
C MET A 147 7.17 -26.34 -10.04
N HIS A 148 8.02 -27.27 -9.62
CA HIS A 148 7.64 -28.54 -9.03
C HIS A 148 8.34 -28.66 -7.68
N VAL A 149 7.55 -28.79 -6.62
CA VAL A 149 8.05 -28.87 -5.23
C VAL A 149 7.99 -30.30 -4.69
N GLY A 150 7.02 -31.11 -5.17
CA GLY A 150 6.81 -32.46 -4.67
C GLY A 150 6.48 -32.46 -3.17
N ASP A 151 7.01 -33.43 -2.45
CA ASP A 151 6.74 -33.68 -1.03
C ASP A 151 7.43 -32.68 -0.08
N LEU A 152 8.22 -31.74 -0.62
CA LEU A 152 8.83 -30.65 0.16
C LEU A 152 7.82 -29.56 0.55
N ALA A 153 6.59 -29.64 0.04
CA ALA A 153 5.53 -28.68 0.34
C ALA A 153 4.83 -29.03 1.66
N GLU A 154 4.68 -28.04 2.53
CA GLU A 154 3.90 -28.15 3.76
C GLU A 154 2.44 -27.79 3.51
N ARG A 155 1.51 -28.59 4.05
CA ARG A 155 0.07 -28.31 3.98
C ARG A 155 -0.37 -27.43 5.14
N ASN A 156 -1.37 -26.57 4.92
CA ASN A 156 -1.96 -25.67 5.92
C ASN A 156 -0.96 -24.66 6.52
N GLY A 157 -0.10 -24.12 5.66
CA GLY A 157 0.86 -23.09 6.05
C GLY A 157 0.22 -21.73 6.36
N GLN A 158 1.06 -20.78 6.76
CA GLN A 158 0.67 -19.40 7.01
C GLN A 158 1.65 -18.41 6.38
N LEU A 159 1.12 -17.25 5.97
CA LEU A 159 1.90 -16.05 5.67
C LEU A 159 1.59 -15.01 6.74
N VAL A 160 2.63 -14.52 7.39
CA VAL A 160 2.53 -13.60 8.52
C VAL A 160 3.21 -12.30 8.13
N ARG A 161 2.51 -11.18 8.34
CA ARG A 161 3.14 -9.85 8.36
C ARG A 161 3.35 -9.44 9.81
N GLU A 162 4.27 -8.51 10.05
CA GLU A 162 4.44 -7.93 11.38
C GLU A 162 3.13 -7.29 11.86
N GLY A 163 2.65 -7.69 13.04
CA GLY A 163 1.44 -7.13 13.67
C GLY A 163 0.08 -7.48 13.03
N GLY A 164 0.01 -8.33 11.99
CA GLY A 164 -1.23 -8.68 11.30
C GLY A 164 -1.75 -10.09 11.55
N LYS A 165 -3.04 -10.32 11.26
CA LYS A 165 -3.62 -11.68 11.23
C LYS A 165 -2.97 -12.50 10.10
N PRO A 166 -2.66 -13.78 10.32
CA PRO A 166 -2.02 -14.60 9.31
C PRO A 166 -2.98 -14.90 8.15
N HIS A 167 -2.46 -14.83 6.92
CA HIS A 167 -3.13 -15.48 5.79
C HIS A 167 -2.91 -16.99 5.91
N ARG A 168 -3.98 -17.76 5.84
CA ARG A 168 -3.89 -19.23 5.78
C ARG A 168 -3.71 -19.66 4.34
N VAL A 169 -2.75 -20.55 4.10
CA VAL A 169 -2.43 -21.06 2.77
C VAL A 169 -2.53 -22.57 2.75
N GLU A 170 -3.13 -23.12 1.70
CA GLU A 170 -3.31 -24.56 1.56
C GLU A 170 -1.97 -25.29 1.45
N TRP A 171 -1.05 -24.76 0.65
CA TRP A 171 0.30 -25.28 0.48
C TRP A 171 1.32 -24.16 0.55
N VAL A 172 2.41 -24.39 1.29
CA VAL A 172 3.55 -23.48 1.39
C VAL A 172 4.86 -24.23 1.17
N TYR A 173 5.83 -23.55 0.58
CA TYR A 173 7.19 -24.06 0.41
C TYR A 173 8.18 -22.92 0.62
N ARG A 174 9.19 -23.19 1.46
CA ARG A 174 10.30 -22.28 1.76
C ARG A 174 11.62 -23.00 1.47
N PRO A 175 12.29 -22.72 0.35
CA PRO A 175 13.56 -23.35 0.04
C PRO A 175 14.62 -23.05 1.10
N ALA A 176 15.38 -24.06 1.53
CA ALA A 176 16.48 -23.88 2.45
C ALA A 176 17.54 -22.91 1.87
N GLY A 177 18.04 -21.99 2.71
CA GLY A 177 19.06 -21.02 2.31
C GLY A 177 18.58 -19.91 1.38
N ARG A 178 17.26 -19.73 1.20
CA ARG A 178 16.69 -18.63 0.42
C ARG A 178 15.60 -17.90 1.20
N ASP A 179 15.60 -16.58 1.07
CA ASP A 179 14.52 -15.74 1.57
C ASP A 179 13.40 -15.63 0.51
N GLU A 180 12.80 -16.77 0.18
CA GLU A 180 11.70 -16.85 -0.77
C GLU A 180 10.61 -17.77 -0.23
N THR A 181 9.36 -17.34 -0.29
CA THR A 181 8.21 -18.18 0.05
C THR A 181 7.36 -18.41 -1.20
N PHE A 182 6.91 -19.65 -1.38
CA PHE A 182 6.04 -20.06 -2.47
C PHE A 182 4.77 -20.68 -1.92
N VAL A 183 3.63 -20.42 -2.57
CA VAL A 183 2.33 -20.94 -2.16
C VAL A 183 1.51 -21.45 -3.33
N ARG A 184 0.58 -22.36 -3.05
CA ARG A 184 -0.37 -22.92 -4.01
C ARG A 184 -1.70 -23.25 -3.32
N GLY A 185 -2.78 -23.32 -4.09
CA GLY A 185 -4.10 -23.71 -3.59
C GLY A 185 -4.88 -22.52 -3.02
N ALA A 186 -5.74 -22.77 -2.04
CA ALA A 186 -6.52 -21.72 -1.39
C ALA A 186 -5.63 -20.80 -0.54
N VAL A 187 -5.88 -19.49 -0.61
CA VAL A 187 -5.33 -18.47 0.29
C VAL A 187 -6.47 -17.65 0.86
N SER A 188 -6.64 -17.69 2.17
CA SER A 188 -7.76 -17.09 2.88
C SER A 188 -7.30 -16.17 3.99
N HIS A 189 -8.00 -15.05 4.15
CA HIS A 189 -7.82 -14.09 5.23
C HIS A 189 -9.20 -13.58 5.67
N PRO A 190 -9.44 -13.28 6.97
CA PRO A 190 -10.76 -12.83 7.42
C PRO A 190 -11.25 -11.57 6.69
N ASP A 191 -10.31 -10.68 6.36
CA ASP A 191 -10.62 -9.36 5.82
C ASP A 191 -10.64 -9.35 4.28
N HIS A 192 -10.40 -10.51 3.63
CA HIS A 192 -10.26 -10.60 2.18
C HIS A 192 -10.96 -11.81 1.56
N GLU A 193 -11.42 -11.66 0.32
CA GLU A 193 -12.01 -12.78 -0.42
C GLU A 193 -10.98 -13.89 -0.66
N THR A 194 -11.32 -15.14 -0.33
CA THR A 194 -10.42 -16.29 -0.55
C THR A 194 -10.07 -16.42 -2.03
N ILE A 195 -8.77 -16.47 -2.34
CA ILE A 195 -8.28 -16.71 -3.71
C ILE A 195 -7.83 -18.16 -3.87
N ARG A 196 -7.86 -18.67 -5.11
CA ARG A 196 -7.34 -20.00 -5.46
C ARG A 196 -6.23 -19.90 -6.49
N LEU A 197 -5.04 -20.34 -6.12
CA LEU A 197 -3.83 -20.31 -6.93
C LEU A 197 -3.61 -21.68 -7.60
N GLN A 198 -3.85 -21.74 -8.92
CA GLN A 198 -3.82 -23.00 -9.69
C GLN A 198 -2.42 -23.61 -9.85
N ALA A 199 -1.39 -22.76 -9.78
CA ALA A 199 0.01 -23.14 -9.83
C ALA A 199 0.75 -22.63 -8.59
N TRP A 200 2.02 -22.98 -8.45
CA TRP A 200 2.89 -22.34 -7.48
C TRP A 200 3.04 -20.86 -7.80
N HIS A 201 3.03 -20.03 -6.77
CA HIS A 201 3.27 -18.59 -6.87
C HIS A 201 4.33 -18.16 -5.87
N ARG A 202 5.26 -17.31 -6.29
CA ARG A 202 6.16 -16.62 -5.36
C ARG A 202 5.39 -15.55 -4.61
N VAL A 203 5.52 -15.54 -3.30
CA VAL A 203 4.93 -14.55 -2.40
C VAL A 203 5.85 -13.33 -2.29
N VAL A 204 5.27 -12.14 -2.39
CA VAL A 204 5.98 -10.86 -2.26
C VAL A 204 5.07 -9.89 -1.51
N LEU A 205 5.56 -9.26 -0.43
CA LEU A 205 4.88 -8.15 0.25
C LEU A 205 4.97 -6.87 -0.57
N ASN A 206 3.98 -5.99 -0.47
CA ASN A 206 4.07 -4.65 -1.06
C ASN A 206 5.22 -3.83 -0.43
N ASN A 207 5.55 -2.68 -1.03
CA ASN A 207 6.57 -1.80 -0.44
C ASN A 207 6.07 -1.00 0.78
N GLU A 208 4.76 -1.04 1.07
CA GLU A 208 4.13 -0.30 2.18
C GLU A 208 4.55 -0.87 3.55
N SER A 209 4.97 -2.14 3.60
CA SER A 209 5.48 -2.78 4.82
C SER A 209 6.88 -2.32 5.22
N THR A 210 7.51 -1.42 4.45
CA THR A 210 8.64 -0.64 4.97
C THR A 210 8.00 0.57 5.63
N PRO A 211 8.19 0.79 6.95
CA PRO A 211 7.80 2.05 7.56
C PRO A 211 8.34 3.13 6.65
N SER A 212 7.41 3.93 6.10
CA SER A 212 7.83 5.12 5.38
C SER A 212 8.71 5.84 6.38
N ALA A 213 9.98 6.07 6.03
CA ALA A 213 10.85 6.87 6.88
C ALA A 213 10.00 8.06 7.32
N GLU A 214 9.80 8.20 8.64
CA GLU A 214 9.22 9.40 9.26
C GLU A 214 9.73 10.56 8.43
N ALA A 215 8.85 11.40 7.88
CA ALA A 215 9.23 12.43 6.91
C ALA A 215 10.55 13.10 7.33
N GLN A 216 11.67 12.57 6.84
CA GLN A 216 12.97 12.94 7.38
C GLN A 216 13.27 14.25 6.66
N PRO A 217 13.58 15.30 7.42
CA PRO A 217 13.77 16.62 6.85
C PRO A 217 14.75 16.52 5.68
N PHE A 218 14.32 16.92 4.49
CA PHE A 218 15.26 17.10 3.38
C PHE A 218 16.11 18.31 3.76
N THR A 219 17.25 18.08 4.41
CA THR A 219 18.24 19.12 4.69
C THR A 219 18.72 19.65 3.35
N ARG A 220 18.15 20.77 2.91
CA ARG A 220 18.79 21.60 1.89
C ARG A 220 19.93 22.30 2.60
N MET A 221 21.11 21.66 2.66
CA MET A 221 22.35 22.40 2.85
C MET A 221 22.51 23.28 1.61
N ALA A 222 22.00 24.51 1.71
CA ALA A 222 22.45 25.61 0.89
C ALA A 222 23.74 26.12 1.55
N TYR A 223 24.88 25.82 0.95
CA TYR A 223 26.00 26.74 0.95
C TYR A 223 26.38 26.95 -0.51
N LEU A 224 25.82 28.00 -1.09
CA LEU A 224 26.47 28.76 -2.13
C LEU A 224 26.46 30.19 -1.59
N ASP A 225 27.66 30.70 -1.33
CA ASP A 225 27.92 32.13 -1.16
C ASP A 225 27.52 32.89 -2.44
#